data_AF-A0A126REH6-F1
#
_entry.id   AF-A0A126REH6-F1
#
_cell.length_a   1.000
_cell.length_b   1.000
_cell.length_c   1.000
_cell.angle_alpha   90.00
_cell.angle_beta   90.00
_cell.angle_gamma   90.00
#
_symmetry.space_group_name_H-M   'P 1'
#
loop_
_entity.id
_entity.type
_entity.pdbx_description
1 polymer ?
#
loop_
_entity_poly.entity_id
_entity_poly.type
_entity_poly.pdbx_seq_one_letter_code
_entity_poly.pdbx_strand_id
1 'polypeptide(L)'
;MFQQADLFAPYEAASTLGSLPDLIERISQVSKRPRYAFMVLNLIYKAVGQGDSVGPYVRYGGALLPVRDWLCEALIPLAQRDGRRRTLIEAVRADLVAKGQLPEDPAAAEIVLADEVKARILRSGRTSISRAASDLVRAGLLRRHYKGYRVDHANRGAQREAVYTITPEARRALGRVH
;
A
#
# COMPACT_ATOMS: atom_id res chain seq x y z
N MET A 1 -25.89 39.67 22.34
CA MET A 1 -24.52 39.34 22.79
C MET A 1 -23.85 38.66 21.62
N PHE A 2 -22.99 39.35 20.87
CA PHE A 2 -22.30 38.79 19.71
C PHE A 2 -21.05 38.06 20.22
N GLN A 3 -21.02 36.73 20.07
CA GLN A 3 -19.89 35.91 20.47
C GLN A 3 -18.85 35.95 19.34
N GLN A 4 -17.84 36.80 19.49
CA GLN A 4 -16.72 36.87 18.57
C GLN A 4 -15.83 35.64 18.80
N ALA A 5 -15.72 34.77 17.80
CA ALA A 5 -14.78 33.67 17.85
C ALA A 5 -13.36 34.24 17.97
N ASP A 6 -12.63 33.77 18.98
CA ASP A 6 -11.28 34.22 19.27
C ASP A 6 -10.33 33.77 18.16
N LEU A 7 -9.97 34.70 17.27
CA LEU A 7 -9.05 34.50 16.14
C LEU A 7 -7.60 34.21 16.59
N PHE A 8 -7.32 34.34 17.90
CA PHE A 8 -6.03 34.06 18.51
C PHE A 8 -6.07 32.89 19.48
N ALA A 9 -7.15 32.09 19.47
CA ALA A 9 -7.14 30.79 20.13
C ALA A 9 -5.91 30.01 19.61
N PRO A 10 -5.01 29.55 20.50
CA PRO A 10 -3.87 28.77 20.07
C PRO A 10 -4.39 27.60 19.25
N TYR A 11 -3.95 27.50 17.99
CA TYR A 11 -4.19 26.34 17.16
C TYR A 11 -3.83 25.12 18.02
N GLU A 12 -4.83 24.34 18.43
CA GLU A 12 -4.60 23.15 19.25
C GLU A 12 -3.44 22.40 18.60
N ALA A 13 -2.34 22.29 19.33
CA ALA A 13 -1.10 21.73 18.82
C ALA A 13 -1.46 20.40 18.15
N ALA A 14 -1.32 20.35 16.82
CA ALA A 14 -1.62 19.17 16.03
C ALA A 14 -1.05 17.96 16.76
N SER A 15 -1.92 17.01 17.12
CA SER A 15 -1.59 15.88 18.01
C SER A 15 -0.20 15.36 17.68
N THR A 16 0.77 15.52 18.57
CA THR A 16 2.11 15.01 18.28
C THR A 16 2.00 13.49 18.22
N LEU A 17 2.14 12.86 17.06
CA LEU A 17 2.23 11.40 16.97
C LEU A 17 3.40 10.94 17.83
N GLY A 18 3.10 10.48 19.04
CA GLY A 18 4.07 10.06 20.03
C GLY A 18 4.26 8.55 20.04
N SER A 19 3.28 7.81 19.55
CA SER A 19 3.22 6.36 19.69
C SER A 19 2.56 5.67 18.50
N LEU A 20 2.68 4.35 18.45
CA LEU A 20 2.02 3.49 17.47
C LEU A 20 0.48 3.59 17.55
N PRO A 21 -0.17 3.58 18.75
CA PRO A 21 -1.60 3.86 18.89
C PRO A 21 -2.05 5.15 18.21
N ASP A 22 -1.34 6.26 18.41
CA ASP A 22 -1.70 7.56 17.82
C ASP A 22 -1.69 7.48 16.28
N LEU A 23 -0.73 6.73 15.73
CA LEU A 23 -0.62 6.53 14.28
C LEU A 23 -1.80 5.72 13.74
N ILE A 24 -2.20 4.67 14.43
CA ILE A 24 -3.36 3.85 14.06
C ILE A 24 -4.65 4.67 14.18
N GLU A 25 -4.81 5.46 15.22
CA GLU A 25 -5.96 6.35 15.42
C GLU A 25 -6.07 7.35 14.26
N ARG A 26 -4.99 8.06 13.93
CA ARG A 26 -4.96 9.02 12.83
C ARG A 26 -5.28 8.37 11.48
N ILE A 27 -4.76 7.17 11.22
CA ILE A 27 -5.12 6.43 10.00
C ILE A 27 -6.61 6.07 10.00
N SER A 28 -7.16 5.67 11.15
CA SER A 28 -8.56 5.24 11.28
C SER A 28 -9.56 6.37 11.00
N GLN A 29 -9.17 7.62 11.23
CA GLN A 29 -9.99 8.79 10.90
C GLN A 29 -10.19 9.00 9.39
N VAL A 30 -9.28 8.52 8.53
CA VAL A 30 -9.32 8.77 7.08
C VAL A 30 -9.44 7.51 6.22
N SER A 31 -9.09 6.34 6.75
CA SER A 31 -9.09 5.09 6.01
C SER A 31 -10.17 4.12 6.50
N LYS A 32 -10.92 3.56 5.55
CA LYS A 32 -11.84 2.43 5.82
C LYS A 32 -11.10 1.11 6.12
N ARG A 33 -9.77 1.07 5.95
CA ARG A 33 -8.94 -0.13 6.15
C ARG A 33 -7.66 0.23 6.92
N PRO A 34 -7.77 0.68 8.19
CA PRO A 34 -6.63 1.28 8.89
C PRO A 34 -5.46 0.33 9.09
N ARG A 35 -5.73 -0.95 9.38
CA ARG A 35 -4.70 -1.99 9.47
C ARG A 35 -3.92 -2.16 8.17
N TYR A 36 -4.62 -2.17 7.03
CA TYR A 36 -3.97 -2.31 5.71
C TYR A 36 -3.14 -1.07 5.37
N ALA A 37 -3.66 0.13 5.60
CA ALA A 37 -2.91 1.38 5.40
C ALA A 37 -1.67 1.45 6.30
N PHE A 38 -1.79 1.03 7.57
CA PHE A 38 -0.66 0.92 8.48
C PHE A 38 0.41 -0.06 7.96
N MET A 39 0.02 -1.24 7.48
CA MET A 39 0.97 -2.22 6.92
C MET A 39 1.72 -1.65 5.71
N VAL A 40 1.03 -0.92 4.82
CA VAL A 40 1.66 -0.23 3.69
C VAL A 40 2.67 0.82 4.17
N LEU A 41 2.30 1.64 5.16
CA LEU A 41 3.19 2.64 5.73
C LEU A 41 4.43 2.00 6.36
N ASN A 42 4.25 0.92 7.12
CA ASN A 42 5.34 0.21 7.78
C ASN A 42 6.30 -0.44 6.77
N LEU A 43 5.78 -1.02 5.68
CA LEU A 43 6.63 -1.54 4.59
C LEU A 43 7.44 -0.42 3.95
N ILE A 44 6.80 0.70 3.61
CA ILE A 44 7.50 1.88 3.08
C ILE A 44 8.61 2.33 4.04
N TYR A 45 8.30 2.49 5.32
CA TYR A 45 9.28 2.86 6.35
C TYR A 45 10.50 1.94 6.36
N LYS A 46 10.30 0.62 6.34
CA LYS A 46 11.39 -0.36 6.30
C LYS A 46 12.23 -0.27 5.03
N ALA A 47 11.61 -0.01 3.88
CA ALA A 47 12.33 0.09 2.61
C ALA A 47 13.09 1.41 2.43
N VAL A 48 12.68 2.48 3.13
CA VAL A 48 13.37 3.78 3.10
C VAL A 48 14.78 3.69 3.72
N GLY A 49 15.00 2.80 4.69
CA GLY A 49 16.30 2.65 5.36
C GLY A 49 16.77 3.96 6.01
N GLN A 50 17.97 4.43 5.67
CA GLN A 50 18.52 5.70 6.21
C GLN A 50 17.96 6.97 5.53
N GLY A 51 17.36 6.86 4.34
CA GLY A 51 16.80 8.00 3.59
C GLY A 51 15.44 8.47 4.11
N ASP A 52 14.66 9.21 3.33
CA ASP A 52 13.27 9.55 3.66
C ASP A 52 12.26 9.07 2.61
N SER A 53 12.75 8.57 1.48
CA SER A 53 11.96 8.29 0.29
C SER A 53 12.27 6.91 -0.28
N VAL A 54 11.25 6.26 -0.85
CA VAL A 54 11.36 5.01 -1.56
C VAL A 54 10.76 5.17 -2.96
N GLY A 55 11.51 4.75 -3.98
CA GLY A 55 11.08 4.70 -5.37
C GLY A 55 11.95 5.48 -6.36
N PRO A 56 11.57 5.45 -7.65
CA PRO A 56 10.37 4.80 -8.19
C PRO A 56 10.43 3.26 -8.22
N TYR A 57 11.63 2.70 -8.07
CA TYR A 57 11.86 1.26 -8.05
C TYR A 57 12.56 0.80 -6.77
N VAL A 58 12.35 -0.47 -6.40
CA VAL A 58 12.97 -1.14 -5.25
C VAL A 58 13.58 -2.45 -5.73
N ARG A 59 14.77 -2.78 -5.23
CA ARG A 59 15.39 -4.09 -5.48
C ARG A 59 14.76 -5.13 -4.55
N TYR A 60 14.12 -6.14 -5.11
CA TYR A 60 13.43 -7.20 -4.36
C TYR A 60 13.55 -8.53 -5.13
N GLY A 61 13.98 -9.59 -4.44
CA GLY A 61 14.13 -10.91 -5.07
C GLY A 61 15.06 -10.94 -6.29
N GLY A 62 16.12 -10.11 -6.29
CA GLY A 62 17.05 -9.97 -7.43
C GLY A 62 16.54 -9.09 -8.58
N ALA A 63 15.26 -8.74 -8.61
CA ALA A 63 14.66 -7.89 -9.63
C ALA A 63 14.50 -6.43 -9.17
N LEU A 64 14.37 -5.52 -10.14
CA LEU A 64 14.02 -4.13 -9.90
C LEU A 64 12.52 -3.94 -10.18
N LEU A 65 11.73 -3.72 -9.13
CA LEU A 65 10.27 -3.62 -9.21
C LEU A 65 9.81 -2.20 -8.95
N PRO A 66 8.77 -1.70 -9.65
CA PRO A 66 8.07 -0.49 -9.24
C PRO A 66 7.62 -0.59 -7.78
N VAL A 67 7.71 0.50 -7.02
CA VAL A 67 7.35 0.49 -5.57
C VAL A 67 5.95 -0.06 -5.33
N ARG A 68 4.98 0.25 -6.19
CA ARG A 68 3.61 -0.25 -6.06
C ARG A 68 3.53 -1.77 -6.22
N ASP A 69 4.30 -2.32 -7.14
CA ASP A 69 4.31 -3.74 -7.44
C ASP A 69 5.01 -4.51 -6.33
N TRP A 70 6.14 -3.98 -5.88
CA TRP A 70 6.83 -4.47 -4.69
C TRP A 70 5.91 -4.47 -3.45
N LEU A 71 5.16 -3.39 -3.20
CA LEU A 71 4.21 -3.35 -2.08
C LEU A 71 3.10 -4.40 -2.22
N CYS A 72 2.60 -4.64 -3.44
CA CYS A 72 1.66 -5.72 -3.68
C CYS A 72 2.27 -7.08 -3.33
N GLU A 73 3.49 -7.36 -3.79
CA GLU A 73 4.19 -8.63 -3.51
C GLU A 73 4.49 -8.82 -2.01
N ALA A 74 5.02 -7.79 -1.35
CA ALA A 74 5.38 -7.84 0.07
C ALA A 74 4.15 -8.09 0.98
N LEU A 75 2.94 -7.75 0.52
CA LEU A 75 1.69 -8.01 1.25
C LEU A 75 1.07 -9.37 0.94
N ILE A 76 1.52 -10.11 -0.08
CA ILE A 76 0.98 -11.44 -0.44
C ILE A 76 1.02 -12.41 0.75
N PRO A 77 2.13 -12.57 1.50
CA PRO A 77 2.18 -13.50 2.63
C PRO A 77 1.19 -13.15 3.74
N LEU A 78 0.85 -11.87 3.88
CA LEU A 78 -0.10 -11.40 4.89
C LEU A 78 -1.54 -11.63 4.45
N ALA A 79 -1.81 -11.58 3.14
CA ALA A 79 -3.08 -11.99 2.55
C ALA A 79 -3.28 -13.52 2.51
N GLN A 80 -2.21 -14.31 2.63
CA GLN A 80 -2.29 -15.78 2.66
C GLN A 80 -3.03 -16.33 3.87
N ARG A 81 -3.08 -15.58 4.98
CA ARG A 81 -3.72 -16.00 6.23
C ARG A 81 -5.23 -15.73 6.30
N ASP A 82 -5.83 -15.18 5.24
CA ASP A 82 -7.24 -14.75 5.22
C ASP A 82 -8.13 -15.77 4.47
N GLY A 83 -9.31 -16.09 5.01
CA GLY A 83 -10.31 -16.96 4.38
C GLY A 83 -10.74 -16.47 2.99
N ARG A 84 -10.62 -15.16 2.75
CA ARG A 84 -10.85 -14.53 1.45
C ARG A 84 -9.92 -15.05 0.34
N ARG A 85 -8.70 -15.50 0.68
CA ARG A 85 -7.79 -16.10 -0.30
C ARG A 85 -8.24 -17.49 -0.72
N ARG A 86 -8.78 -18.31 0.19
CA ARG A 86 -9.33 -19.63 -0.19
C ARG A 86 -10.42 -19.44 -1.23
N THR A 87 -11.36 -18.51 -1.01
CA THR A 87 -12.39 -18.17 -1.99
C THR A 87 -11.80 -17.69 -3.33
N LEU A 88 -10.72 -16.90 -3.30
CA LEU A 88 -10.04 -16.48 -4.53
C LEU A 88 -9.37 -17.66 -5.26
N ILE A 89 -8.71 -18.56 -4.54
CA ILE A 89 -8.07 -19.75 -5.12
C ILE A 89 -9.12 -20.64 -5.78
N GLU A 90 -10.23 -20.91 -5.10
CA GLU A 90 -11.34 -21.70 -5.67
C GLU A 90 -11.92 -21.02 -6.92
N ALA A 91 -12.15 -19.70 -6.86
CA ALA A 91 -12.65 -18.96 -8.01
C ALA A 91 -11.66 -18.93 -9.19
N VAL A 92 -10.35 -18.88 -8.95
CA VAL A 92 -9.33 -18.96 -10.01
C VAL A 92 -9.26 -20.38 -10.58
N ARG A 93 -9.28 -21.40 -9.73
CA ARG A 93 -9.29 -22.81 -10.18
C ARG A 93 -10.51 -23.08 -11.07
N ALA A 94 -11.71 -22.66 -10.65
CA ALA A 94 -12.93 -22.82 -11.43
C ALA A 94 -12.84 -22.11 -12.79
N ASP A 95 -12.26 -20.91 -12.83
CA ASP A 95 -12.07 -20.13 -14.08
C ASP A 95 -11.05 -20.80 -15.03
N LEU A 96 -9.94 -21.32 -14.50
CA LEU A 96 -8.93 -22.04 -15.29
C LEU A 96 -9.50 -23.35 -15.87
N VAL A 97 -10.30 -24.09 -15.09
CA VAL A 97 -10.99 -25.30 -15.57
C VAL A 97 -12.00 -24.95 -16.66
N ALA A 98 -12.83 -23.94 -16.44
CA ALA A 98 -13.83 -23.50 -17.43
C ALA A 98 -13.20 -23.06 -18.76
N LYS A 99 -11.96 -22.57 -18.73
CA LYS A 99 -11.20 -22.16 -19.91
C LYS A 99 -10.32 -23.28 -20.52
N GLY A 100 -10.28 -24.46 -19.92
CA GLY A 100 -9.38 -25.55 -20.33
C GLY A 100 -7.90 -25.19 -20.20
N GLN A 101 -7.55 -24.30 -19.26
CA GLN A 101 -6.20 -23.77 -19.06
C GLN A 101 -5.45 -24.41 -17.88
N LEU A 102 -6.09 -25.35 -17.18
CA LEU A 102 -5.47 -26.09 -16.09
C LEU A 102 -4.85 -27.40 -16.65
N PRO A 103 -3.52 -27.59 -16.54
CA PRO A 103 -2.85 -28.83 -16.95
C PRO A 103 -3.39 -30.07 -16.22
N GLU A 104 -3.27 -31.24 -16.87
CA GLU A 104 -3.59 -32.53 -16.25
C GLU A 104 -2.53 -32.98 -15.24
N ASP A 105 -1.26 -32.61 -15.47
CA ASP A 105 -0.18 -32.85 -14.51
C ASP A 105 -0.44 -32.03 -13.23
N PRO A 106 -0.60 -32.69 -12.06
CA PRO A 106 -0.87 -32.00 -10.81
C PRO A 106 0.20 -30.97 -10.44
N ALA A 107 1.49 -31.24 -10.71
CA ALA A 107 2.57 -30.32 -10.36
C ALA A 107 2.54 -29.06 -11.23
N ALA A 108 2.40 -29.22 -12.55
CA ALA A 108 2.20 -28.10 -13.46
C ALA A 108 0.92 -27.30 -13.15
N ALA A 109 -0.16 -27.98 -12.77
CA ALA A 109 -1.43 -27.35 -12.41
C ALA A 109 -1.31 -26.46 -11.17
N GLU A 110 -0.54 -26.88 -10.15
CA GLU A 110 -0.26 -26.06 -8.98
C GLU A 110 0.52 -24.79 -9.32
N ILE A 111 1.51 -24.88 -10.22
CA ILE A 111 2.30 -23.73 -10.67
C ILE A 111 1.40 -22.72 -11.40
N VAL A 112 0.63 -23.17 -12.38
CA VAL A 112 -0.28 -22.30 -13.16
C VAL A 112 -1.32 -21.63 -12.24
N LEU A 113 -1.89 -22.38 -11.30
CA LEU A 113 -2.83 -21.84 -10.33
C LEU A 113 -2.17 -20.80 -9.42
N ALA A 114 -0.98 -21.06 -8.91
CA ALA A 114 -0.25 -20.13 -8.05
C ALA A 114 0.07 -18.82 -8.78
N ASP A 115 0.48 -18.91 -10.04
CA ASP A 115 0.80 -17.75 -10.89
C ASP A 115 -0.43 -16.91 -11.21
N GLU A 116 -1.56 -17.54 -11.58
CA GLU A 116 -2.79 -16.78 -11.86
C GLU A 116 -3.38 -16.15 -10.59
N VAL A 117 -3.32 -16.85 -9.44
CA VAL A 117 -3.71 -16.27 -8.15
C VAL A 117 -2.81 -15.08 -7.81
N LYS A 118 -1.49 -15.20 -8.00
CA LYS A 118 -0.54 -14.10 -7.82
C LYS A 118 -0.90 -12.94 -8.75
N ALA A 119 -1.13 -13.18 -10.03
CA ALA A 119 -1.48 -12.16 -11.01
C ALA A 119 -2.77 -11.41 -10.62
N ARG A 120 -3.81 -12.13 -10.18
CA ARG A 120 -5.10 -11.55 -9.77
C ARG A 120 -4.97 -10.72 -8.47
N ILE A 121 -4.13 -11.16 -7.54
CA ILE A 121 -3.76 -10.37 -6.35
C ILE A 121 -3.00 -9.10 -6.75
N LEU A 122 -2.04 -9.18 -7.67
CA LEU A 122 -1.30 -8.01 -8.14
C LEU A 122 -2.21 -7.00 -8.84
N ARG A 123 -3.12 -7.47 -9.72
CA ARG A 123 -4.10 -6.61 -10.43
C ARG A 123 -5.00 -5.85 -9.46
N SER A 124 -5.58 -6.53 -8.47
CA SER A 124 -6.44 -5.91 -7.44
C SER A 124 -5.64 -5.14 -6.38
N GLY A 125 -4.39 -5.52 -6.16
CA GLY A 125 -3.45 -4.95 -5.21
C GLY A 125 -3.08 -3.51 -5.57
N ARG A 126 -2.80 -3.21 -6.84
CA ARG A 126 -2.40 -1.85 -7.27
C ARG A 126 -3.43 -0.78 -6.90
N THR A 127 -4.72 -1.06 -7.07
CA THR A 127 -5.81 -0.15 -6.67
C THR A 127 -5.88 -0.02 -5.14
N SER A 128 -5.72 -1.14 -4.42
CA SER A 128 -5.72 -1.15 -2.96
C SER A 128 -4.55 -0.34 -2.39
N ILE A 129 -3.34 -0.52 -2.93
CA ILE A 129 -2.15 0.27 -2.59
C ILE A 129 -2.36 1.74 -2.91
N SER A 130 -2.89 2.06 -4.09
CA SER A 130 -3.10 3.46 -4.50
C SER A 130 -4.11 4.17 -3.58
N ARG A 131 -5.14 3.45 -3.13
CA ARG A 131 -6.10 3.95 -2.14
C ARG A 131 -5.45 4.15 -0.77
N ALA A 132 -4.76 3.12 -0.26
CA ALA A 132 -4.05 3.20 1.01
C ALA A 132 -3.01 4.34 1.03
N ALA A 133 -2.21 4.48 -0.02
CA ALA A 133 -1.28 5.59 -0.16
C ALA A 133 -1.99 6.95 -0.20
N SER A 134 -3.18 7.03 -0.79
CA SER A 134 -3.97 8.27 -0.79
C SER A 134 -4.52 8.59 0.61
N ASP A 135 -4.96 7.58 1.37
CA ASP A 135 -5.39 7.74 2.76
C ASP A 135 -4.21 8.18 3.65
N LEU A 136 -3.03 7.58 3.48
CA LEU A 136 -1.80 7.97 4.20
C LEU A 136 -1.35 9.40 3.87
N VAL A 137 -1.52 9.84 2.62
CA VAL A 137 -1.29 11.24 2.23
C VAL A 137 -2.29 12.17 2.91
N ARG A 138 -3.58 11.81 2.94
CA ARG A 138 -4.61 12.59 3.66
C ARG A 138 -4.34 12.66 5.17
N ALA A 139 -3.81 11.59 5.76
CA ALA A 139 -3.39 11.55 7.16
C ALA A 139 -2.10 12.34 7.45
N GLY A 140 -1.44 12.94 6.45
CA GLY A 140 -0.17 13.65 6.63
C GLY A 140 1.02 12.74 6.98
N LEU A 141 0.90 11.43 6.75
CA LEU A 141 1.94 10.43 7.10
C LEU A 141 2.87 10.12 5.93
N LEU A 142 2.44 10.47 4.72
CA LEU A 142 3.14 10.18 3.48
C LEU A 142 3.04 11.36 2.52
N ARG A 143 4.11 11.65 1.79
CA ARG A 143 4.08 12.46 0.56
C ARG A 143 4.25 11.54 -0.64
N ARG A 144 3.56 11.86 -1.73
CA ARG A 144 3.62 11.10 -2.98
C ARG A 144 3.94 12.03 -4.13
N HIS A 145 5.00 11.70 -4.87
CA HIS A 145 5.26 12.29 -6.18
C HIS A 145 5.45 11.17 -7.21
N TYR A 146 5.66 11.56 -8.46
CA TYR A 146 5.67 10.66 -9.59
C TYR A 146 6.87 10.95 -10.49
N LYS A 147 7.67 9.93 -10.82
CA LYS A 147 8.84 10.02 -11.71
C LYS A 147 8.62 9.17 -12.97
N GLY A 148 9.13 9.60 -14.11
CA GLY A 148 8.95 8.92 -15.41
C GLY A 148 8.27 9.78 -16.47
N TYR A 149 8.19 9.26 -17.70
CA TYR A 149 7.72 9.99 -18.88
C TYR A 149 6.17 10.05 -18.93
N ARG A 150 5.60 11.20 -19.27
CA ARG A 150 4.15 11.36 -19.49
C ARG A 150 3.83 10.87 -20.90
N VAL A 151 3.33 9.65 -21.03
CA VAL A 151 2.68 9.20 -22.27
C VAL A 151 1.18 9.16 -21.98
N ASP A 152 0.52 10.23 -22.40
CA ASP A 152 -0.93 10.44 -22.58
C ASP A 152 -1.89 10.55 -21.37
N HIS A 153 -2.77 11.56 -21.50
CA HIS A 153 -4.06 11.83 -20.82
C HIS A 153 -4.17 12.62 -19.50
N ALA A 154 -5.36 13.22 -19.38
CA ALA A 154 -5.86 14.16 -18.37
C ALA A 154 -6.22 13.53 -17.00
N ASN A 155 -6.10 12.21 -16.85
CA ASN A 155 -6.31 11.52 -15.58
C ASN A 155 -4.97 11.13 -14.95
N ARG A 156 -4.86 11.29 -13.62
CA ARG A 156 -3.66 11.01 -12.83
C ARG A 156 -3.12 9.59 -13.11
N GLY A 157 -1.98 9.46 -13.79
CA GLY A 157 -1.24 8.20 -13.85
C GLY A 157 -0.62 7.80 -15.20
N ALA A 158 -0.18 8.76 -16.02
CA ALA A 158 0.46 8.56 -17.33
C ALA A 158 1.78 7.74 -17.26
N GLN A 159 1.70 6.43 -16.97
CA GLN A 159 2.84 5.50 -16.76
C GLN A 159 3.94 6.02 -15.81
N ARG A 160 3.64 7.00 -14.96
CA ARG A 160 4.60 7.54 -14.00
C ARG A 160 4.63 6.65 -12.78
N GLU A 161 5.84 6.33 -12.36
CA GLU A 161 6.06 5.51 -11.18
C GLU A 161 6.05 6.33 -9.90
N ALA A 162 5.42 5.77 -8.88
CA ALA A 162 5.24 6.45 -7.61
C ALA A 162 6.54 6.45 -6.81
N VAL A 163 6.84 7.61 -6.22
CA VAL A 163 7.85 7.76 -5.18
C VAL A 163 7.12 8.21 -3.91
N TYR A 164 7.40 7.52 -2.82
CA TYR A 164 6.79 7.79 -1.52
C TYR A 164 7.83 8.32 -0.55
N THR A 165 7.53 9.42 0.11
CA THR A 165 8.38 10.04 1.14
C THR A 165 7.65 9.98 2.47
N ILE A 166 8.27 9.38 3.48
CA ILE A 166 7.69 9.34 4.83
C ILE A 166 7.86 10.70 5.50
N THR A 167 6.84 11.15 6.24
CA THR A 167 6.98 12.40 7.00
C THR A 167 7.86 12.18 8.24
N PRO A 168 8.58 13.22 8.71
CA PRO A 168 9.41 13.10 9.91
C PRO A 168 8.62 12.63 11.13
N GLU A 169 7.36 13.06 11.22
CA GLU A 169 6.43 12.66 12.28
C GLU A 169 6.12 11.15 12.22
N ALA A 170 5.70 10.63 11.07
CA ALA A 170 5.46 9.21 10.88
C ALA A 170 6.73 8.36 11.11
N ARG A 171 7.90 8.86 10.66
CA ARG A 171 9.20 8.21 10.87
C ARG A 171 9.52 8.08 12.35
N ARG A 172 9.35 9.13 13.15
CA ARG A 172 9.59 9.07 14.61
C ARG A 172 8.65 8.09 15.31
N ALA A 173 7.36 8.11 14.97
CA ALA A 173 6.38 7.21 15.57
C ALA A 173 6.67 5.73 15.28
N LEU A 174 7.10 5.39 14.04
CA LEU A 174 7.49 4.02 13.67
C LEU A 174 8.86 3.60 14.22
N GLY A 175 9.80 4.55 14.35
CA GLY A 175 11.14 4.28 14.87
C GLY A 175 11.20 3.98 16.37
N ARG A 176 10.13 4.26 17.13
CA ARG A 176 10.01 3.88 18.54
C ARG A 176 9.55 2.43 18.75
N VAL A 177 9.17 1.74 17.67
CA VAL A 177 8.68 0.35 17.69
C VAL A 177 9.80 -0.66 17.39
N HIS A 178 10.98 -0.16 17.01
CA HIS A 178 12.16 -0.93 16.62
C HIS A 178 13.37 -0.53 17.46
#